data_AF-A0A7Z9XDC9-F1
#
_entry.id   AF-A0A7Z9XDC9-F1
#
_cell.length_a   1.000
_cell.length_b   1.000
_cell.length_c   1.000
_cell.angle_alpha   90.00
_cell.angle_beta   90.00
_cell.angle_gamma   90.00
#
_symmetry.space_group_name_H-M   'P 1'
#
loop_
_entity.id
_entity.type
_entity.pdbx_description
1 polymer ?
#
loop_
_entity_poly.entity_id
_entity_poly.type
_entity_poly.pdbx_seq_one_letter_code
_entity_poly.pdbx_strand_id
1 'polypeptide(L)' 'MANDKSVTEEIRALLKERNAILLAHNYQRPEIQDIADLTGDSLELSIKAAKTDAEVIVFCGVHFMA' A
#
# COMPACT_ATOMS: atom_id res chain seq x y z
N MET A 1 16.06 -22.04 -14.46
CA MET A 1 14.63 -21.69 -14.35
C MET A 1 14.58 -20.35 -13.65
N ALA A 2 14.20 -19.30 -14.38
CA ALA A 2 14.27 -17.93 -13.87
C ALA A 2 13.27 -17.76 -12.72
N ASN A 3 13.74 -17.05 -11.70
CA ASN A 3 13.11 -16.76 -10.43
C ASN A 3 11.70 -16.16 -10.60
N ASP A 4 10.66 -16.98 -10.50
CA ASP A 4 9.26 -16.55 -10.58
C ASP A 4 8.77 -16.23 -9.16
N LYS A 5 9.10 -15.03 -8.68
CA LYS A 5 8.50 -14.53 -7.44
C LYS A 5 7.07 -14.12 -7.74
N SER A 6 6.15 -14.39 -6.82
CA SER A 6 4.78 -13.91 -6.96
C SER A 6 4.78 -12.38 -7.04
N VAL A 7 3.89 -11.78 -7.84
CA VAL A 7 3.72 -10.31 -7.94
C VAL A 7 3.58 -9.68 -6.55
N THR A 8 2.92 -10.37 -5.62
CA THR A 8 2.79 -9.94 -4.22
C THR A 8 4.14 -9.85 -3.51
N GLU A 9 5.03 -10.82 -3.72
CA GLU A 9 6.37 -10.86 -3.13
C GLU A 9 7.25 -9.76 -3.70
N GLU A 10 7.13 -9.47 -5.00
CA GLU A 10 7.84 -8.37 -5.65
C GLU A 10 7.38 -7.02 -5.10
N ILE A 11 6.07 -6.79 -4.97
CA ILE A 11 5.51 -5.58 -4.37
C ILE A 11 6.04 -5.39 -2.95
N ARG A 12 6.00 -6.44 -2.11
CA ARG A 12 6.52 -6.39 -0.73
C ARG A 12 8.02 -6.11 -0.68
N ALA A 13 8.79 -6.70 -1.59
CA ALA A 13 10.23 -6.43 -1.68
C ALA A 13 10.51 -4.95 -2.04
N LEU A 14 9.77 -4.39 -3.00
CA LEU A 14 9.89 -3.00 -3.42
C LEU A 14 9.45 -2.02 -2.32
N LEU A 15 8.34 -2.30 -1.62
CA LEU A 15 7.89 -1.48 -0.50
C LEU A 15 8.97 -1.39 0.57
N LYS A 16 9.62 -2.52 0.89
CA LYS A 16 10.72 -2.54 1.85
C LYS A 16 11.96 -1.80 1.36
N GLU A 17 12.35 -1.98 0.09
CA GLU A 17 13.53 -1.30 -0.49
C GLU A 17 13.36 0.23 -0.48
N ARG A 18 12.13 0.72 -0.62
CA ARG A 18 11.81 2.15 -0.70
C ARG A 18 11.36 2.76 0.63
N ASN A 19 11.45 2.03 1.74
CA ASN A 19 10.87 2.42 3.03
C ASN A 19 9.44 2.97 2.86
N ALA A 20 8.62 2.24 2.11
CA ALA A 20 7.30 2.65 1.67
C ALA A 20 6.20 1.94 2.45
N ILE A 21 5.05 2.61 2.57
CA ILE A 21 3.81 2.01 3.07
C ILE A 21 2.76 1.94 1.96
N LEU A 22 1.93 0.89 1.97
CA LEU A 22 0.79 0.73 1.08
C LEU A 22 -0.52 0.94 1.85
N LEU A 23 -1.25 1.98 1.45
CA LEU A 23 -2.56 2.33 1.99
C LEU A 23 -3.64 1.93 0.98
N ALA A 24 -4.66 1.17 1.39
CA ALA A 24 -5.75 0.77 0.51
C ALA A 24 -7.10 1.25 1.04
N HIS A 25 -7.92 1.82 0.15
CA HIS A 25 -9.30 2.14 0.48
C HIS A 25 -10.16 0.87 0.60
N ASN A 26 -11.17 0.89 1.45
CA ASN A 26 -12.10 -0.23 1.69
C ASN A 26 -12.81 -0.76 0.41
N TYR A 27 -12.81 0.01 -0.67
CA TYR A 27 -13.41 -0.38 -1.96
C TYR A 27 -12.42 -1.03 -2.93
N GLN A 28 -11.16 -1.21 -2.54
CA GLN A 28 -10.20 -1.93 -3.37
C GLN A 28 -10.52 -3.42 -3.45
N ARG A 29 -10.00 -4.08 -4.50
CA ARG A 29 -10.12 -5.54 -4.66
C ARG A 29 -9.48 -6.26 -3.47
N PRO A 30 -10.00 -7.43 -3.04
CA PRO A 30 -9.46 -8.18 -1.90
C PRO A 30 -7.95 -8.42 -1.99
N GLU A 31 -7.46 -8.79 -3.18
CA GLU A 31 -6.02 -9.01 -3.43
C GLU A 31 -5.13 -7.78 -3.18
N ILE A 32 -5.68 -6.56 -3.24
CA ILE A 32 -4.95 -5.33 -2.90
C ILE A 32 -5.01 -5.07 -1.40
N GLN A 33 -6.16 -5.33 -0.78
CA GLN A 33 -6.34 -5.22 0.67
C GLN A 33 -5.42 -6.20 1.41
N ASP A 34 -5.25 -7.43 0.90
CA ASP A 34 -4.36 -8.45 1.48
C ASP A 34 -2.88 -8.04 1.49
N ILE A 35 -2.47 -7.15 0.58
CA ILE A 35 -1.08 -6.67 0.44
C ILE A 35 -0.89 -5.34 1.17
N ALA A 36 -1.95 -4.61 1.46
CA ALA A 36 -1.87 -3.32 2.13
C ALA A 36 -1.26 -3.46 3.53
N ASP A 37 -0.44 -2.50 3.91
CA ASP A 37 -0.05 -2.33 5.31
C ASP A 37 -1.24 -1.85 6.12
N LEU A 38 -2.18 -1.19 5.44
CA LEU A 38 -3.35 -0.65 6.08
C LEU A 38 -4.52 -0.46 5.13
N THR A 39 -5.70 -0.85 5.61
CA THR A 39 -6.99 -0.62 4.96
C THR A 39 -7.83 0.34 5.79
N GLY A 40 -8.58 1.22 5.15
CA GLY A 40 -9.46 2.14 5.87
C GLY A 40 -10.34 3.01 4.98
N ASP A 41 -11.14 3.86 5.62
CA ASP A 41 -11.88 4.93 4.97
C ASP A 41 -11.01 6.18 4.72
N SER A 42 -11.60 7.23 4.13
CA SER A 42 -10.84 8.43 3.78
C SER A 42 -10.23 9.16 4.98
N LEU A 43 -10.91 9.20 6.13
CA LEU A 43 -10.41 9.91 7.31
C LEU A 43 -9.29 9.12 7.98
N GLU A 44 -9.49 7.82 8.14
CA GLU A 44 -8.52 6.93 8.75
C GLU A 44 -7.21 6.90 7.96
N LEU A 45 -7.30 6.79 6.63
CA LEU A 45 -6.13 6.82 5.75
C LEU A 45 -5.40 8.16 5.81
N SER A 46 -6.12 9.28 5.86
CA SER A 46 -5.51 10.62 5.98
C SER A 46 -4.74 10.79 7.30
N ILE A 47 -5.33 10.35 8.42
CA ILE A 47 -4.68 10.42 9.74
C ILE A 47 -3.40 9.58 9.77
N LYS A 48 -3.41 8.41 9.12
CA LYS A 48 -2.27 7.50 9.12
C LYS A 48 -1.17 7.95 8.16
N ALA A 49 -1.54 8.47 6.99
CA ALA A 49 -0.60 9.13 6.09
C ALA A 49 0.12 10.31 6.77
N ALA A 50 -0.57 11.08 7.62
CA ALA A 50 0.03 12.17 8.37
C ALA A 50 0.95 11.73 9.53
N LYS A 51 0.88 10.46 9.95
CA LYS A 51 1.62 9.92 11.10
C LYS A 51 2.74 8.95 10.71
N THR A 52 2.91 8.65 9.43
CA THR A 52 3.92 7.71 8.97
C THR A 52 5.30 8.36 8.86
N ASP A 53 6.33 7.61 9.22
CA ASP A 53 7.74 7.97 8.97
C ASP A 53 8.28 7.35 7.65
N ALA A 54 7.39 6.76 6.85
CA ALA A 54 7.73 6.18 5.56
C ALA A 54 8.14 7.25 4.54
N GLU A 55 9.14 6.95 3.71
CA GLU A 55 9.61 7.87 2.67
C GLU A 55 8.64 7.94 1.49
N VAL A 56 7.88 6.87 1.25
CA VAL A 56 6.95 6.75 0.12
C VAL A 56 5.61 6.22 0.61
N ILE A 57 4.52 6.83 0.13
CA ILE A 57 3.16 6.33 0.33
C ILE A 57 2.63 5.84 -1.01
N VAL A 58 2.36 4.53 -1.10
CA VAL A 58 1.65 3.91 -2.21
C VAL A 58 0.17 3.93 -1.87
N PHE A 59 -0.58 4.86 -2.47
CA PHE A 59 -2.00 5.04 -2.17
C PHE A 59 -2.87 4.29 -3.20
N CYS A 60 -3.44 3.16 -2.79
CA CYS A 60 -4.41 2.38 -3.56
C CYS A 60 -5.82 2.93 -3.33
N GLY A 61 -6.14 4.04 -3.99
CA GLY A 61 -7.42 4.72 -3.93
C GLY A 61 -7.74 5.47 -5.22
N VAL A 62 -8.50 6.55 -5.11
CA VAL A 62 -8.82 7.45 -6.22
C VAL A 62 -7.97 8.73 -6.12
N HIS A 63 -7.84 9.45 -7.23
CA HIS A 63 -6.86 10.53 -7.36
C HIS A 63 -6.94 11.63 -6.28
N PHE A 64 -8.13 12.01 -5.82
CA PHE A 64 -8.25 13.08 -4.82
C PHE A 64 -7.76 12.68 -3.42
N MET A 65 -7.56 11.38 -3.16
CA MET A 65 -7.10 10.85 -1.87
C MET A 65 -5.58 10.73 -1.79
N ALA A 66 -4.88 10.84 -2.92
CA ALA A 66 -3.47 10.54 -3.08
C ALA A 66 -2.62 11.80 -3.28
#